data_AF-A0A9X2LZM7-F1
#
_entry.id   AF-A0A9X2LZM7-F1
#
_cell.length_a   1.000
_cell.length_b   1.000
_cell.length_c   1.000
_cell.angle_alpha   90.00
_cell.angle_beta   90.00
_cell.angle_gamma   90.00
#
_symmetry.space_group_name_H-M   'P 1'
#
loop_
_entity.id
_entity.type
_entity.pdbx_description
1 polymer ?
#
loop_
_entity_poly.entity_id
_entity_poly.type
_entity_poly.pdbx_seq_one_letter_code
_entity_poly.pdbx_strand_id
1 'polypeptide(L)' 'MTDLTPTPNTPGLHVSKPSPSAPARGSAICHCGATATATGDAQVRALVEGYTANHGPAHHKEQGRS' A
#
# COMPACT_ATOMS: atom_id res chain seq x y z
N MET A 1 -10.56 13.69 3.02
CA MET A 1 -9.93 12.48 2.46
C MET A 1 -10.41 11.31 3.31
N THR A 2 -10.93 10.26 2.69
CA THR A 2 -11.29 9.01 3.39
C THR A 2 -10.01 8.37 3.94
N ASP A 3 -10.07 7.81 5.15
CA ASP A 3 -8.98 6.97 5.65
C ASP A 3 -8.99 5.65 4.88
N LEU A 4 -7.97 5.45 4.04
CA LEU A 4 -7.80 4.25 3.22
C LEU A 4 -6.78 3.29 3.85
N THR A 5 -6.50 3.44 5.14
CA THR A 5 -5.60 2.52 5.85
C THR A 5 -6.19 1.10 5.80
N PRO A 6 -5.40 0.08 5.37
CA PRO A 6 -5.88 -1.28 5.28
C PRO A 6 -6.28 -1.80 6.65
N THR A 7 -7.30 -2.65 6.68
CA THR A 7 -7.74 -3.34 7.90
C THR A 7 -7.70 -4.85 7.68
N PRO A 8 -7.74 -5.69 8.73
CA PRO A 8 -7.87 -7.14 8.54
C PRO A 8 -9.11 -7.55 7.71
N ASN A 9 -10.20 -6.77 7.78
CA ASN A 9 -11.43 -7.02 7.03
C ASN A 9 -11.35 -6.52 5.57
N THR A 10 -10.48 -5.54 5.32
CA THR A 10 -10.21 -4.95 4.01
C THR A 10 -8.68 -4.85 3.81
N PRO A 11 -8.00 -6.01 3.66
CA PRO A 11 -6.55 -6.04 3.51
C PRO A 11 -6.12 -5.37 2.20
N GLY A 12 -4.86 -4.97 2.14
CA GLY A 12 -4.34 -4.18 1.04
C GLY A 12 -3.08 -3.41 1.41
N LEU A 13 -2.68 -2.53 0.51
CA LEU A 13 -1.56 -1.61 0.66
C LEU A 13 -2.06 -0.18 0.48
N HIS A 14 -1.74 0.69 1.42
CA HIS A 14 -2.02 2.12 1.33
C HIS A 14 -0.72 2.91 1.40
N VAL A 15 -0.57 3.88 0.51
CA VAL A 15 0.55 4.80 0.47
C VAL A 15 0.02 6.22 0.46
N SER A 16 0.59 7.08 1.29
CA SER A 16 0.27 8.50 1.34
C SER A 16 1.53 9.35 1.36
N LYS A 17 1.50 10.48 0.64
CA LYS A 17 2.55 11.50 0.66
C LYS A 17 1.89 12.88 0.68
N PRO A 18 1.80 13.53 1.85
CA PRO A 18 0.97 14.73 2.00
C PRO A 18 1.55 15.97 1.29
N SER A 19 2.86 15.97 1.02
CA SER A 19 3.52 16.98 0.19
C SER A 19 4.83 16.41 -0.39
N PRO A 20 5.41 17.02 -1.44
CA PRO A 20 6.66 16.54 -2.04
C PRO A 20 7.83 16.47 -1.06
N SER A 21 7.88 17.40 -0.10
CA SER A 21 8.95 17.52 0.90
C SER A 21 8.70 16.71 2.17
N ALA A 22 7.47 16.24 2.39
CA ALA A 22 7.17 15.37 3.53
C ALA A 22 7.53 13.91 3.21
N PRO A 23 7.98 13.12 4.19
CA PRO A 23 8.23 11.70 3.98
C PRO A 23 6.94 10.97 3.62
N ALA A 24 7.03 10.01 2.69
CA ALA A 24 5.93 9.10 2.42
C ALA A 24 5.63 8.21 3.63
N ARG A 25 4.38 7.77 3.75
CA ARG A 25 3.93 6.76 4.71
C ARG A 25 3.26 5.61 3.96
N GLY A 26 3.50 4.40 4.42
CA GLY A 26 2.90 3.19 3.85
C GLY A 26 2.43 2.24 4.94
N SER A 27 1.30 1.57 4.69
CA SER A 27 0.75 0.51 5.55
C SER A 27 0.28 -0.64 4.67
N ALA A 28 0.59 -1.88 5.06
CA ALA A 28 0.16 -3.09 4.38
C ALA A 28 -0.45 -4.06 5.38
N ILE A 29 -1.56 -4.68 4.99
CA ILE A 29 -2.12 -5.86 5.65
C ILE A 29 -2.35 -6.91 4.57
N CYS A 30 -1.74 -8.09 4.76
CA CYS A 30 -1.85 -9.22 3.86
C CYS A 30 -3.04 -10.11 4.26
N HIS A 31 -3.64 -10.81 3.30
CA HIS A 31 -4.69 -11.81 3.59
C HIS A 31 -4.21 -12.95 4.50
N CYS A 32 -2.91 -13.20 4.58
CA CYS A 32 -2.33 -14.17 5.50
C CYS A 32 -2.17 -13.67 6.95
N GLY A 33 -2.58 -12.42 7.24
CA GLY A 33 -2.49 -11.81 8.57
C GLY A 33 -1.19 -11.06 8.84
N ALA A 34 -0.20 -11.11 7.94
CA ALA A 34 1.00 -10.30 8.06
C ALA A 34 0.69 -8.81 7.91
N THR A 35 1.37 -7.97 8.70
CA THR A 35 1.22 -6.51 8.65
C THR A 35 2.57 -5.83 8.56
N ALA A 36 2.62 -4.66 7.93
CA ALA A 36 3.83 -3.86 7.84
C ALA A 36 3.50 -2.36 7.74
N THR A 37 4.37 -1.52 8.29
CA THR A 37 4.30 -0.06 8.17
C THR A 37 5.67 0.50 7.80
N ALA A 38 5.70 1.55 6.98
CA ALA A 38 6.92 2.21 6.54
C ALA A 38 6.77 3.74 6.56
N THR A 39 7.86 4.44 6.89
CA THR A 39 7.96 5.90 6.76
C THR A 39 9.26 6.24 6.04
N GLY A 40 9.19 7.14 5.08
CA GLY A 40 10.29 7.52 4.18
C GLY A 40 10.16 6.89 2.80
N ASP A 41 10.57 7.61 1.77
CA ASP A 41 10.33 7.24 0.37
C ASP A 41 10.97 5.89 -0.01
N ALA A 42 12.20 5.64 0.43
CA ALA A 42 12.90 4.40 0.15
C ALA A 42 12.26 3.20 0.87
N GLN A 43 11.84 3.38 2.11
CA GLN A 43 11.20 2.33 2.91
C GLN A 43 9.81 2.01 2.36
N VAL A 44 9.04 3.03 1.98
CA VAL A 44 7.73 2.86 1.37
C VAL A 44 7.85 2.18 0.01
N ARG A 45 8.88 2.51 -0.79
CA ARG A 45 9.16 1.79 -2.03
C ARG A 45 9.44 0.31 -1.79
N ALA A 46 10.32 -0.01 -0.83
CA ALA A 46 10.62 -1.41 -0.49
C ALA A 46 9.37 -2.17 -0.01
N LEU A 47 8.49 -1.50 0.74
CA LEU A 47 7.20 -2.07 1.14
C LEU A 47 6.30 -2.38 -0.07
N VAL A 48 6.17 -1.45 -1.01
CA VAL A 48 5.37 -1.64 -2.23
C VAL A 48 5.92 -2.77 -3.09
N GLU A 49 7.24 -2.81 -3.28
CA GLU A 49 7.92 -3.86 -4.04
C GLU A 49 7.70 -5.24 -3.38
N GLY A 50 7.87 -5.33 -2.06
CA GLY A 50 7.62 -6.56 -1.31
C GLY A 50 6.16 -7.01 -1.38
N TYR A 51 5.20 -6.10 -1.22
CA TYR A 51 3.78 -6.42 -1.37
C TYR A 51 3.47 -6.94 -2.78
N THR A 52 3.98 -6.26 -3.81
CA THR A 52 3.77 -6.62 -5.22
C THR A 52 4.38 -7.99 -5.55
N ALA A 53 5.55 -8.31 -5.01
CA ALA A 53 6.18 -9.61 -5.21
C ALA A 53 5.37 -10.77 -4.63
N ASN A 54 4.63 -10.54 -3.53
CA ASN A 54 3.87 -11.57 -2.84
C ASN A 54 2.41 -11.68 -3.32
N HIS A 55 1.84 -10.61 -3.85
CA HIS A 55 0.40 -10.53 -4.12
C HIS A 55 0.05 -10.02 -5.53
N GLY A 56 1.04 -9.64 -6.33
CA GLY A 56 0.83 -8.91 -7.58
C GLY A 56 0.54 -7.43 -7.35
N PRO A 57 0.36 -6.65 -8.43
CA PRO A 57 0.09 -5.22 -8.34
C PRO A 57 -1.21 -4.93 -7.59
N ALA A 58 -1.16 -4.03 -6.59
CA ALA A 58 -2.35 -3.62 -5.85
C ALA A 58 -3.43 -3.00 -6.75
N HIS A 59 -3.03 -2.35 -7.84
CA HIS A 59 -3.92 -1.93 -8.93
C HIS A 59 -3.71 -2.86 -10.12
N HIS A 60 -4.51 -3.92 -10.20
CA HIS A 60 -4.77 -4.50 -11.51
C HIS A 60 -5.45 -3.41 -12.33
N LYS A 61 -4.89 -3.06 -13.50
CA LYS A 61 -5.64 -2.30 -14.50
C LYS A 61 -6.91 -3.10 -14.76
N GLU A 62 -8.06 -2.63 -14.28
CA GLU A 62 -9.32 -3.01 -14.90
C GLU A 62 -9.17 -2.62 -16.38
N GLN A 63 -9.00 -3.62 -17.24
CA GLN A 63 -9.45 -3.48 -18.62
C GLN A 63 -10.92 -3.09 -18.50
N GLY A 64 -11.27 -1.97 -19.14
CA GLY A 64 -12.46 -1.16 -18.85
C GLY A 64 -13.72 -1.93 -18.49
N ARG A 65 -14.48 -1.38 -17.55
CA ARG A 65 -15.89 -1.73 -17.36
C ARG A 65 -16.74 -0.62 -17.97
N SER A 66 -17.43 -1.03 -19.03
CA SER A 66 -18.54 -0.40 -19.77
C SER A 66 -19.53 0.36 -18.90
#